data_AF-A0A2K9C8B3-F1
#
_entry.id   AF-A0A2K9C8B3-F1
#
_cell.length_a   1.000
_cell.length_b   1.000
_cell.length_c   1.000
_cell.angle_alpha   90.00
_cell.angle_beta   90.00
_cell.angle_gamma   90.00
#
_symmetry.space_group_name_H-M   'P 1'
#
loop_
_entity.id
_entity.type
_entity.pdbx_description
1 polymer ?
#
loop_
_entity_poly.entity_id
_entity_poly.type
_entity_poly.pdbx_seq_one_letter_code
_entity_poly.pdbx_strand_id
1 'polypeptide(L)'
;MAVRLFSDYHSQSSFLAFPHPNLTPQVIDALLSIQSFISSVEARALDSGFDSEWRLIRTIIQIFLYPRHGIIASLFPKKSVGAEVQLFRYNLHLGPLTNPVTRRQLAILLTGLVLDVLEDSQRSEAEQYLKFFDQRYYFFNSTAGLGRSANVFIPEHGRSLFAQLAELSTKIRSPYLAEFVAGFGGRH
;
A
#
# COMPACT_ATOMS: atom_id res chain seq x y z
N MET A 1 -4.21 16.57 -12.34
CA MET A 1 -3.60 16.54 -10.99
C MET A 1 -3.15 15.14 -10.57
N ALA A 2 -3.96 14.09 -10.77
CA ALA A 2 -3.59 12.70 -10.47
C ALA A 2 -2.32 12.19 -11.20
N VAL A 3 -2.13 12.58 -12.47
CA VAL A 3 -0.94 12.24 -13.28
C VAL A 3 0.34 12.91 -12.76
N ARG A 4 0.26 14.12 -12.18
CA ARG A 4 1.42 14.78 -11.54
C ARG A 4 1.82 14.08 -10.24
N LEU A 5 0.84 13.75 -9.41
CA LEU A 5 1.01 12.96 -8.19
C LEU A 5 1.64 11.59 -8.46
N PHE A 6 1.34 11.01 -9.63
CA PHE A 6 1.90 9.72 -10.06
C PHE A 6 3.32 9.85 -10.62
N SER A 7 3.54 10.84 -11.50
CA SER A 7 4.89 11.23 -11.91
C SER A 7 5.74 11.41 -10.67
N ASP A 8 5.34 12.17 -9.66
CA ASP A 8 6.11 12.36 -8.42
C ASP A 8 6.33 11.09 -7.56
N TYR A 9 5.52 10.04 -7.76
CA TYR A 9 5.70 8.74 -7.12
C TYR A 9 6.82 7.90 -7.78
N HIS A 10 7.03 8.10 -9.09
CA HIS A 10 7.97 7.33 -9.93
C HIS A 10 9.10 8.17 -10.56
N SER A 11 9.01 9.50 -10.57
CA SER A 11 9.90 10.47 -11.25
C SER A 11 11.18 10.71 -10.50
N GLN A 12 11.27 10.19 -9.28
CA GLN A 12 12.54 9.90 -8.69
C GLN A 12 13.09 8.62 -9.32
N SER A 13 13.79 8.81 -10.45
CA SER A 13 14.96 8.03 -10.85
C SER A 13 16.06 8.18 -9.78
N SER A 14 15.69 7.91 -8.54
CA SER A 14 16.59 7.81 -7.42
C SER A 14 17.12 6.41 -7.49
N PHE A 15 18.43 6.29 -7.71
CA PHE A 15 19.23 5.19 -7.20
C PHE A 15 18.52 4.55 -6.01
N LEU A 16 18.31 3.23 -6.07
CA LEU A 16 17.84 2.44 -4.95
C LEU A 16 18.79 2.70 -3.76
N ALA A 17 18.54 3.78 -3.00
CA ALA A 17 19.29 4.10 -1.81
C ALA A 17 18.71 3.18 -0.74
N PHE A 18 19.24 1.97 -0.73
CA PHE A 18 18.82 0.85 0.10
C PHE A 18 19.16 1.14 1.55
N PRO A 19 18.19 1.35 2.46
CA PRO A 19 18.49 1.74 3.82
C PRO A 19 18.42 0.59 4.82
N HIS A 20 18.30 -0.67 4.37
CA HIS A 20 18.20 -1.82 5.29
C HIS A 20 19.13 -2.97 4.90
N PRO A 21 19.96 -3.50 5.82
CA PRO A 21 20.96 -4.55 5.54
C PRO A 21 20.38 -5.91 5.13
N ASN A 22 19.06 -6.10 5.20
CA ASN A 22 18.38 -7.38 4.98
C ASN A 22 17.62 -7.44 3.64
N LEU A 23 17.89 -6.51 2.72
CA LEU A 23 17.26 -6.55 1.41
C LEU A 23 17.97 -7.60 0.53
N THR A 24 17.30 -8.72 0.28
CA THR A 24 17.82 -9.80 -0.56
C THR A 24 17.51 -9.53 -2.05
N PRO A 25 18.27 -10.12 -2.99
CA PRO A 25 17.95 -10.04 -4.42
C PRO A 25 16.52 -10.48 -4.74
N GLN A 26 16.01 -11.51 -4.06
CA GLN A 26 14.64 -12.01 -4.27
C GLN A 26 13.57 -11.01 -3.83
N VAL A 27 13.81 -10.22 -2.78
CA VAL A 27 12.90 -9.13 -2.38
C VAL A 27 12.95 -7.98 -3.40
N ILE A 28 14.11 -7.72 -4.00
CA ILE A 28 14.25 -6.74 -5.09
C ILE A 28 13.46 -7.22 -6.31
N ASP A 29 13.61 -8.49 -6.69
CA ASP A 29 12.86 -9.08 -7.81
C ASP A 29 11.35 -9.01 -7.55
N ALA A 30 10.90 -9.30 -6.33
CA ALA A 30 9.51 -9.15 -5.93
C ALA A 30 9.02 -7.70 -6.10
N LEU A 31 9.79 -6.71 -5.62
CA LEU A 31 9.47 -5.29 -5.78
C LEU A 31 9.39 -4.89 -7.27
N LEU A 32 10.33 -5.36 -8.09
CA LEU A 32 10.35 -5.08 -9.53
C LEU A 32 9.16 -5.71 -10.25
N SER A 33 8.80 -6.97 -9.92
CA SER A 33 7.61 -7.63 -10.45
C SER A 33 6.34 -6.85 -10.13
N ILE A 34 6.18 -6.43 -8.87
CA ILE A 34 5.02 -5.64 -8.45
C ILE A 34 5.01 -4.27 -9.15
N GLN A 35 6.16 -3.61 -9.23
CA GLN A 35 6.25 -2.32 -9.93
C GLN A 35 5.91 -2.46 -11.42
N SER A 36 6.40 -3.50 -12.09
CA SER A 36 6.08 -3.80 -13.48
C SER A 36 4.58 -4.02 -13.67
N PHE A 37 3.96 -4.82 -12.80
CA PHE A 37 2.52 -5.04 -12.79
C PHE A 37 1.75 -3.71 -12.62
N ILE A 38 2.09 -2.91 -11.59
CA ILE A 38 1.44 -1.63 -11.33
C ILE A 38 1.58 -0.68 -12.52
N SER A 39 2.78 -0.56 -13.11
CA SER A 39 3.01 0.28 -14.28
C SER A 39 2.19 -0.17 -15.49
N SER A 40 2.02 -1.49 -15.68
CA SER A 40 1.20 -2.02 -16.78
C SER A 40 -0.29 -1.68 -16.59
N VAL A 41 -0.80 -1.80 -15.36
CA VAL A 41 -2.18 -1.41 -15.02
C VAL A 41 -2.38 0.09 -15.23
N GLU A 42 -1.41 0.89 -14.81
CA GLU A 42 -1.48 2.34 -14.93
C GLU A 42 -1.44 2.81 -16.40
N ALA A 43 -0.59 2.20 -17.24
CA ALA A 43 -0.57 2.47 -18.67
C ALA A 43 -1.94 2.19 -19.33
N ARG A 44 -2.56 1.04 -19.02
CA ARG A 44 -3.92 0.72 -19.51
C ARG A 44 -4.97 1.72 -19.02
N ALA A 45 -4.81 2.23 -17.80
CA ALA A 45 -5.70 3.23 -17.24
C ALA A 45 -5.60 4.59 -17.93
N LEU A 46 -4.38 4.98 -18.33
CA LEU A 46 -4.14 6.22 -19.08
C LEU A 46 -4.76 6.15 -20.48
N ASP A 47 -4.70 4.98 -21.13
CA ASP A 47 -5.25 4.77 -22.47
C ASP A 47 -6.79 4.69 -22.50
N SER A 48 -7.40 4.07 -21.48
CA SER A 48 -8.85 3.85 -21.41
C SER A 48 -9.63 4.95 -20.68
N GLY A 49 -8.95 5.82 -19.91
CA GLY A 49 -9.53 6.93 -19.16
C GLY A 49 -10.29 6.55 -17.88
N PHE A 50 -10.64 5.28 -17.69
CA PHE A 50 -11.29 4.80 -16.47
C PHE A 50 -10.96 3.32 -16.20
N ASP A 51 -10.05 3.10 -15.24
CA ASP A 51 -9.65 1.75 -14.84
C ASP A 51 -9.89 1.56 -13.33
N SER A 52 -10.76 0.60 -13.00
CA SER A 52 -11.11 0.24 -11.63
C SER A 52 -9.97 -0.46 -10.88
N GLU A 53 -9.13 -1.22 -11.60
CA GLU A 53 -7.96 -1.90 -11.05
C GLU A 53 -6.91 -0.87 -10.61
N TRP A 54 -6.64 0.12 -11.46
CA TRP A 54 -5.75 1.23 -11.11
C TRP A 54 -6.26 2.03 -9.91
N ARG A 55 -7.57 2.34 -9.89
CA ARG A 55 -8.20 3.04 -8.76
C ARG A 55 -8.06 2.24 -7.47
N LEU A 56 -8.21 0.91 -7.52
CA LEU A 56 -8.05 0.05 -6.36
C LEU A 56 -6.62 0.08 -5.82
N ILE A 57 -5.63 -0.16 -6.70
CA ILE A 57 -4.20 -0.13 -6.34
C ILE A 57 -3.86 1.19 -5.66
N ARG A 58 -4.29 2.30 -6.26
CA ARG A 58 -4.04 3.64 -5.71
C ARG A 58 -4.70 3.83 -4.34
N THR A 59 -5.94 3.38 -4.16
CA THR A 59 -6.64 3.48 -2.87
C THR A 59 -5.92 2.67 -1.78
N ILE A 60 -5.47 1.44 -2.09
CA ILE A 60 -4.73 0.60 -1.14
C ILE A 60 -3.41 1.28 -0.72
N ILE A 61 -2.61 1.75 -1.68
CA ILE A 61 -1.34 2.43 -1.40
C ILE A 61 -1.57 3.70 -0.54
N GLN A 62 -2.61 4.47 -0.85
CA GLN A 62 -2.98 5.67 -0.08
C GLN A 62 -3.39 5.35 1.36
N ILE A 63 -4.13 4.26 1.56
CA ILE A 63 -4.49 3.77 2.90
C ILE A 63 -3.23 3.39 3.69
N PHE A 64 -2.32 2.61 3.09
CA PHE A 64 -1.10 2.17 3.75
C PHE A 64 -0.16 3.33 4.11
N LEU A 65 -0.08 4.33 3.23
CA LEU A 65 0.75 5.53 3.39
C LEU A 65 0.03 6.69 4.07
N TYR A 66 -1.17 6.47 4.61
CA TYR A 66 -1.93 7.54 5.25
C TYR A 66 -1.06 8.23 6.32
N PRO A 67 -0.92 9.57 6.27
CA PRO A 67 0.02 10.26 7.15
C PRO A 67 -0.22 9.94 8.64
N ARG A 68 0.87 9.62 9.36
CA ARG A 68 0.95 9.40 10.83
C ARG A 68 0.19 8.20 11.41
N HIS A 69 -0.87 7.75 10.75
CA HIS A 69 -1.75 6.69 11.23
C HIS A 69 -1.77 5.47 10.32
N GLY A 70 -1.39 5.63 9.04
CA GLY A 70 -1.30 4.51 8.12
C GLY A 70 -0.37 3.42 8.62
N ILE A 71 -0.61 2.20 8.16
CA ILE A 71 0.04 1.00 8.69
C ILE A 71 1.56 1.03 8.54
N ILE A 72 2.07 1.66 7.48
CA ILE A 72 3.51 1.83 7.30
C ILE A 72 4.06 2.79 8.34
N ALA A 73 3.32 3.82 8.75
CA ALA A 73 3.75 4.74 9.79
C ALA A 73 3.85 4.06 11.17
N SER A 74 3.07 3.00 11.45
CA SER A 74 3.23 2.22 12.68
C SER A 74 4.46 1.31 12.70
N LEU A 75 4.96 0.91 11.53
CA LEU A 75 6.18 0.08 11.41
C LEU A 75 7.48 0.87 11.64
N PHE A 76 7.44 2.20 11.55
CA PHE A 76 8.60 3.05 11.83
C PHE A 76 8.33 3.90 13.10
N PRO A 77 9.11 3.75 14.19
CA PRO A 77 8.93 4.57 15.38
C PRO A 77 8.97 6.07 15.04
N LYS A 78 7.99 6.83 15.56
CA LYS A 78 7.69 8.20 15.14
C LYS A 78 8.88 9.15 15.37
N LYS A 79 9.41 9.73 14.30
CA LYS A 79 10.03 11.08 14.37
C LYS A 79 8.88 12.10 14.38
N SER A 80 8.90 13.00 15.34
CA SER A 80 7.90 14.06 15.51
C SER A 80 7.84 14.95 14.29
N VAL A 81 6.71 14.95 13.57
CA VAL A 81 6.42 15.94 12.53
C VAL A 81 5.21 16.74 13.03
N GLY A 82 5.41 18.06 13.16
CA GLY A 82 4.52 19.00 13.84
C GLY A 82 3.08 19.00 13.33
N ALA A 83 2.12 19.27 14.22
CA ALA A 83 0.68 19.25 13.96
C ALA A 83 0.28 20.10 12.74
N GLU A 84 -0.45 19.49 11.81
CA GLU A 84 -1.22 20.22 10.79
C GLU A 84 -2.65 19.66 10.78
N VAL A 85 -3.61 20.57 10.95
CA VAL A 85 -5.04 20.30 10.75
C VAL A 85 -5.26 20.32 9.23
N GLN A 86 -5.14 19.14 8.60
CA GLN A 86 -5.39 18.98 7.17
C GLN A 86 -6.57 18.05 6.92
N LEU A 87 -7.35 18.35 5.87
CA LEU A 87 -8.57 17.62 5.52
C LEU A 87 -8.28 16.16 5.15
N PHE A 88 -9.17 15.23 5.52
CA PHE A 88 -9.04 13.79 5.26
C PHE A 88 -8.64 13.46 3.81
N ARG A 89 -9.36 14.02 2.81
CA ARG A 89 -9.08 13.78 1.39
C ARG A 89 -7.70 14.27 0.96
N TYR A 90 -7.27 15.40 1.51
CA TYR A 90 -5.96 15.97 1.23
C TYR A 90 -4.86 15.04 1.76
N ASN A 91 -4.98 14.63 3.02
CA ASN A 91 -4.03 13.70 3.65
C ASN A 91 -3.98 12.34 2.96
N LEU A 92 -5.14 11.79 2.60
CA LEU A 92 -5.24 10.50 1.92
C LEU A 92 -4.52 10.53 0.56
N HIS A 93 -4.61 11.63 -0.18
CA HIS A 93 -3.96 11.73 -1.48
C HIS A 93 -2.48 12.13 -1.41
N LEU A 94 -2.06 12.92 -0.41
CA LEU A 94 -0.68 13.35 -0.26
C LEU A 94 0.24 12.36 0.44
N GLY A 95 -0.30 11.42 1.21
CA GLY A 95 0.50 10.39 1.89
C GLY A 95 1.56 9.76 0.97
N PRO A 96 1.21 9.27 -0.23
CA PRO A 96 2.20 8.74 -1.16
C PRO A 96 3.31 9.72 -1.57
N LEU A 97 3.07 11.03 -1.64
CA LEU A 97 4.08 12.00 -2.06
C LEU A 97 5.07 12.34 -0.96
N THR A 98 4.57 12.49 0.26
CA THR A 98 5.34 13.03 1.38
C THR A 98 6.11 11.95 2.15
N ASN A 99 5.85 10.67 1.87
CA ASN A 99 6.52 9.56 2.55
C ASN A 99 7.92 9.25 1.97
N PRO A 100 8.89 8.90 2.84
CA PRO A 100 10.20 8.40 2.41
C PRO A 100 10.13 7.22 1.44
N VAL A 101 11.15 7.08 0.57
CA VAL A 101 11.26 6.00 -0.44
C VAL A 101 11.02 4.62 0.16
N THR A 102 11.64 4.30 1.31
CA THR A 102 11.48 3.00 1.98
C THR A 102 10.03 2.72 2.39
N ARG A 103 9.30 3.74 2.85
CA ARG A 103 7.89 3.58 3.22
C ARG A 103 7.04 3.31 2.00
N ARG A 104 7.32 4.01 0.90
CA ARG A 104 6.66 3.74 -0.39
C ARG A 104 6.94 2.33 -0.88
N GLN A 105 8.19 1.86 -0.81
CA GLN A 105 8.56 0.49 -1.19
C GLN A 105 7.81 -0.56 -0.37
N LEU A 106 7.71 -0.38 0.95
CA LEU A 106 6.94 -1.31 1.80
C LEU A 106 5.45 -1.28 1.49
N ALA A 107 4.88 -0.10 1.18
CA ALA A 107 3.48 0.00 0.75
C ALA A 107 3.26 -0.73 -0.60
N ILE A 108 4.19 -0.61 -1.54
CA ILE A 108 4.16 -1.36 -2.81
C ILE A 108 4.19 -2.85 -2.54
N LEU A 109 5.13 -3.30 -1.70
CA LEU A 109 5.30 -4.73 -1.38
C LEU A 109 4.03 -5.31 -0.76
N LEU A 110 3.45 -4.63 0.24
CA LEU A 110 2.18 -5.00 0.84
C LEU A 110 1.03 -5.02 -0.17
N THR A 111 0.99 -4.05 -1.09
CA THR A 111 -0.05 -3.98 -2.13
C THR A 111 0.06 -5.19 -3.06
N GLY A 112 1.27 -5.57 -3.47
CA GLY A 112 1.49 -6.75 -4.30
C GLY A 112 1.09 -8.06 -3.62
N LEU A 113 1.33 -8.18 -2.31
CA LEU A 113 0.88 -9.35 -1.52
C LEU A 113 -0.65 -9.44 -1.43
N VAL A 114 -1.33 -8.31 -1.23
CA VAL A 114 -2.81 -8.26 -1.22
C VAL A 114 -3.39 -8.59 -2.60
N LEU A 115 -2.74 -8.15 -3.66
CA LEU A 115 -3.20 -8.38 -5.03
C LEU A 115 -2.75 -9.72 -5.62
N ASP A 116 -1.98 -10.51 -4.88
CA ASP A 116 -1.48 -11.83 -5.29
C ASP A 116 -0.63 -11.80 -6.56
N VAL A 117 0.27 -10.80 -6.65
CA VAL A 117 1.11 -10.55 -7.85
C VAL A 117 2.38 -11.40 -7.85
N LEU A 118 2.80 -11.91 -6.68
CA LEU A 118 4.07 -12.59 -6.49
C LEU A 118 3.93 -14.10 -6.60
N GLU A 119 4.95 -14.75 -7.17
CA GLU A 119 5.12 -16.20 -7.05
C GLU A 119 5.40 -16.62 -5.60
N ASP A 120 5.11 -17.87 -5.24
CA ASP A 120 5.23 -18.38 -3.86
C ASP A 120 6.62 -18.14 -3.24
N SER A 121 7.68 -18.30 -4.03
CA SER A 121 9.07 -18.08 -3.61
C SER A 121 9.33 -16.61 -3.26
N GLN A 122 8.89 -15.69 -4.12
CA GLN A 122 9.01 -14.25 -3.94
C GLN A 122 8.13 -13.74 -2.79
N ARG A 123 6.93 -14.32 -2.64
CA ARG A 123 6.00 -14.04 -1.55
C ARG A 123 6.63 -14.39 -0.20
N SER A 124 7.18 -15.59 -0.05
CA SER A 124 7.84 -16.01 1.19
C SER A 124 8.97 -15.05 1.61
N GLU A 125 9.82 -14.66 0.66
CA GLU A 125 10.92 -13.71 0.89
C GLU A 125 10.42 -12.30 1.24
N ALA A 126 9.38 -11.82 0.54
CA ALA A 126 8.75 -10.54 0.83
C ALA A 126 8.16 -10.52 2.25
N GLU A 127 7.46 -11.58 2.66
CA GLU A 127 6.91 -11.73 4.01
C GLU A 127 8.00 -11.79 5.07
N GLN A 128 9.11 -12.50 4.81
CA GLN A 128 10.27 -12.52 5.70
C GLN A 128 10.92 -11.14 5.84
N TYR A 129 11.09 -10.42 4.72
CA TYR A 129 11.63 -9.07 4.72
C TYR A 129 10.78 -8.11 5.56
N LEU A 130 9.46 -8.22 5.40
CA LEU A 130 8.48 -7.45 6.14
C LEU A 130 8.59 -7.69 7.65
N LYS A 131 8.81 -8.94 8.11
CA LYS A 131 9.01 -9.26 9.55
C LYS A 131 10.13 -8.45 10.22
N PHE A 132 11.15 -8.01 9.50
CA PHE A 132 12.22 -7.19 10.09
C PHE A 132 11.74 -5.80 10.52
N PHE A 133 10.74 -5.25 9.86
CA PHE A 133 10.14 -3.95 10.20
C PHE A 133 9.08 -4.08 11.29
N ASP A 134 8.52 -5.28 11.44
CA ASP A 134 7.44 -5.53 12.36
C ASP A 134 7.88 -6.23 13.65
N GLN A 135 8.73 -5.55 14.41
CA GLN A 135 9.19 -6.04 15.70
C GLN A 135 8.09 -6.05 16.78
N ARG A 136 6.86 -5.58 16.48
CA ARG A 136 5.76 -5.43 17.47
C ARG A 136 4.43 -6.09 17.09
N TYR A 137 4.13 -6.36 15.81
CA TYR A 137 2.76 -6.67 15.35
C TYR A 137 2.59 -7.97 14.54
N TYR A 138 3.60 -8.84 14.42
CA TYR A 138 3.45 -10.17 13.78
C TYR A 138 2.76 -10.12 12.40
N PHE A 139 3.21 -9.21 11.53
CA PHE A 139 2.80 -8.86 10.17
C PHE A 139 1.33 -9.06 9.79
N PHE A 140 0.40 -9.02 10.75
CA PHE A 140 -0.96 -9.52 10.62
C PHE A 140 -1.00 -11.04 10.40
N ASN A 141 -1.56 -11.78 11.37
CA ASN A 141 -1.73 -13.25 11.31
C ASN A 141 -2.49 -13.76 10.06
N SER A 142 -3.05 -12.87 9.24
CA SER A 142 -3.73 -13.11 7.96
C SER A 142 -3.89 -11.79 7.21
N THR A 143 -4.20 -11.87 5.91
CA THR A 143 -4.54 -10.69 5.10
C THR A 143 -5.80 -9.97 5.62
N ALA A 144 -6.73 -10.69 6.26
CA ALA A 144 -7.83 -10.07 7.01
C ALA A 144 -7.36 -9.25 8.23
N GLY A 145 -6.31 -9.71 8.93
CA GLY A 145 -5.66 -8.92 9.98
C GLY A 145 -5.07 -7.62 9.43
N LEU A 146 -4.43 -7.67 8.26
CA LEU A 146 -3.87 -6.51 7.57
C LEU A 146 -4.97 -5.50 7.23
N GLY A 147 -6.11 -5.99 6.74
CA GLY A 147 -7.31 -5.18 6.49
C GLY A 147 -7.76 -4.43 7.74
N ARG A 148 -7.94 -5.12 8.87
CA ARG A 148 -8.36 -4.51 10.14
C ARG A 148 -7.40 -3.43 10.61
N SER A 149 -6.11 -3.74 10.61
CA SER A 149 -5.09 -2.80 11.08
C SER A 149 -4.86 -1.62 10.15
N ALA A 150 -5.20 -1.75 8.86
CA ALA A 150 -5.19 -0.64 7.91
C ALA A 150 -6.37 0.33 8.11
N ASN A 151 -7.46 -0.10 8.73
CA ASN A 151 -8.62 0.75 9.01
C ASN A 151 -8.44 1.56 10.31
N VAL A 152 -7.54 2.54 10.25
CA VAL A 152 -7.21 3.46 11.35
C VAL A 152 -8.07 4.73 11.35
N PHE A 153 -9.08 4.76 10.49
CA PHE A 153 -9.86 5.96 10.21
C PHE A 153 -11.05 6.06 11.18
N ILE A 154 -11.55 7.28 11.36
CA ILE A 154 -12.83 7.46 12.05
C ILE A 154 -13.95 6.70 11.33
N PRO A 155 -15.01 6.23 12.03
CA PRO A 155 -16.00 5.30 11.48
C PRO A 155 -16.69 5.76 10.20
N GLU A 156 -16.88 7.06 9.97
CA GLU A 156 -17.48 7.61 8.76
C GLU A 156 -16.55 7.45 7.55
N HIS A 157 -15.27 7.82 7.71
CA HIS A 157 -14.26 7.71 6.66
C HIS A 157 -13.87 6.26 6.38
N GLY A 158 -13.75 5.44 7.43
CA GLY A 158 -13.51 4.00 7.29
C GLY A 158 -14.63 3.32 6.50
N ARG A 159 -15.90 3.65 6.78
CA ARG A 159 -17.05 3.15 5.99
C ARG A 159 -17.02 3.60 4.54
N SER A 160 -16.69 4.87 4.29
CA SER A 160 -16.57 5.40 2.91
C SER A 160 -15.47 4.68 2.13
N LEU A 161 -14.31 4.45 2.74
CA LEU A 161 -13.20 3.74 2.12
C LEU A 161 -13.52 2.25 1.91
N PHE A 162 -14.17 1.62 2.88
CA PHE A 162 -14.63 0.24 2.76
C PHE A 162 -15.57 0.05 1.58
N ALA A 163 -16.58 0.93 1.42
CA ALA A 163 -17.51 0.86 0.30
C ALA A 163 -16.78 0.98 -1.05
N GLN A 164 -15.80 1.88 -1.14
CA GLN A 164 -14.97 2.04 -2.34
C GLN A 164 -14.11 0.80 -2.61
N LEU A 165 -13.46 0.23 -1.59
CA LEU A 165 -12.67 -1.00 -1.73
C LEU A 165 -13.54 -2.19 -2.15
N ALA A 166 -14.72 -2.34 -1.54
CA ALA A 166 -15.66 -3.39 -1.87
C ALA A 166 -16.13 -3.28 -3.32
N GLU A 167 -16.50 -2.08 -3.78
CA GLU A 167 -16.90 -1.83 -5.18
C GLU A 167 -15.77 -2.20 -6.16
N LEU A 168 -14.56 -1.67 -5.92
CA LEU A 168 -13.43 -1.83 -6.84
C LEU A 168 -12.86 -3.25 -6.84
N SER A 169 -12.89 -3.96 -5.71
CA SER A 169 -12.37 -5.34 -5.58
C SER A 169 -13.16 -6.37 -6.39
N THR A 170 -14.43 -6.10 -6.73
CA THR A 170 -15.24 -7.00 -7.57
C THR A 170 -14.63 -7.31 -8.93
N LYS A 171 -13.69 -6.49 -9.39
CA LYS A 171 -13.04 -6.60 -10.71
C LYS A 171 -11.73 -7.37 -10.70
N ILE A 172 -11.18 -7.69 -9.53
CA ILE A 172 -9.92 -8.44 -9.37
C ILE A 172 -10.20 -9.73 -8.62
N ARG A 173 -9.77 -10.87 -9.17
CA ARG A 173 -9.85 -12.17 -8.50
C ARG A 173 -8.58 -12.41 -7.70
N SER A 174 -8.57 -12.02 -6.44
CA SER A 174 -7.54 -12.40 -5.48
C SER A 174 -8.20 -12.81 -4.14
N PRO A 175 -7.94 -14.02 -3.61
CA PRO A 175 -8.47 -14.43 -2.32
C PRO A 175 -7.92 -13.54 -1.18
N TYR A 176 -6.66 -13.14 -1.28
CA TYR A 176 -6.02 -12.23 -0.34
C TYR A 176 -6.67 -10.84 -0.37
N LEU A 177 -7.04 -10.33 -1.54
CA LEU A 177 -7.78 -9.07 -1.66
C LEU A 177 -9.16 -9.16 -1.01
N ALA A 178 -9.88 -10.26 -1.24
CA ALA A 178 -11.19 -10.47 -0.62
C ALA A 178 -11.07 -10.50 0.92
N GLU A 179 -10.08 -11.21 1.45
CA GLU A 179 -9.80 -11.23 2.89
C GLU A 179 -9.41 -9.85 3.43
N PHE A 180 -8.55 -9.11 2.72
CA PHE A 180 -8.15 -7.75 3.08
C PHE A 180 -9.37 -6.85 3.22
N VAL A 181 -10.23 -6.82 2.20
CA VAL A 181 -11.41 -5.96 2.17
C VAL A 181 -12.41 -6.35 3.26
N ALA A 182 -12.62 -7.66 3.47
CA ALA A 182 -13.47 -8.16 4.56
C ALA A 182 -12.92 -7.74 5.93
N GLY A 183 -11.62 -7.88 6.15
CA GLY A 183 -10.93 -7.41 7.35
C GLY A 183 -11.07 -5.91 7.55
N PHE A 184 -10.90 -5.12 6.49
CA PHE A 184 -11.03 -3.66 6.54
C PHE A 184 -12.43 -3.20 6.93
N GLY A 185 -13.48 -3.91 6.47
CA GLY A 185 -14.88 -3.64 6.84
C GLY A 185 -15.28 -4.15 8.23
N GLY A 186 -14.53 -5.10 8.79
CA GLY A 186 -14.75 -5.66 10.12
C GLY A 186 -14.51 -4.63 11.21
N ARG A 187 -15.58 -4.11 11.81
CA ARG A 187 -15.51 -3.18 12.94
C ARG A 187 -14.86 -3.82 14.17
N HIS A 188 -13.99 -3.04 14.82
CA HIS A 188 -13.83 -3.01 16.27
C HIS A 188 -14.95 -2.18 16.90
#